data_AF-A0A7S2JUU1-F1
#
_entry.id   AF-A0A7S2JUU1-F1
#
_cell.length_a   1.000
_cell.length_b   1.000
_cell.length_c   1.000
_cell.angle_alpha   90.00
_cell.angle_beta   90.00
_cell.angle_gamma   90.00
#
_symmetry.space_group_name_H-M   'P 1'
#
loop_
_entity.id
_entity.type
_entity.pdbx_description
1 polymer ?
#
loop_
_entity_poly.entity_id
_entity_poly.type
_entity_poly.pdbx_seq_one_letter_code
_entity_poly.pdbx_strand_id
1 'polypeptide(L)'
;LIVYPQQRITQVPTKKLTLEEIQEDFNILKGALSSDYPSADRYISKDSVNSLWKQWERQLKSMDERTFFQLIGQITHGFHDEHLIPNISQDFFKNPNRKFLPFTISVEQKSIWIATVHPSIKNLKKGDQILSINAHPVSTILSEIKSRMHHDGYITTFAERHLEDFSPTQSFNYFDLWYSILYEDAAAHFQLNIIREDQP
;
A
#
# COMPACT_ATOMS: atom_id res chain seq x y z
N LEU A 1 21.60 -6.59 -10.94
CA LEU A 1 20.96 -5.26 -10.84
C LEU A 1 20.43 -4.86 -12.20
N ILE A 2 19.11 -4.78 -12.38
CA ILE A 2 18.50 -4.29 -13.61
C ILE A 2 17.93 -2.90 -13.36
N VAL A 3 18.33 -1.93 -14.19
CA VAL A 3 17.92 -0.52 -14.08
C VAL A 3 17.09 -0.16 -15.30
N TYR A 4 15.87 0.33 -15.09
CA TYR A 4 14.97 0.71 -16.19
C TYR A 4 14.93 2.23 -16.40
N PRO A 5 15.24 2.74 -17.60
CA PRO A 5 15.27 4.18 -17.87
C PRO A 5 13.85 4.75 -17.99
N GLN A 6 13.53 5.79 -17.22
CA GLN A 6 12.36 6.66 -17.39
C GLN A 6 12.71 8.10 -16.95
N GLN A 7 11.99 9.09 -17.45
CA GLN A 7 12.28 10.53 -17.26
C GLN A 7 12.36 10.95 -15.76
N ARG A 8 13.24 11.93 -15.47
CA ARG A 8 13.51 12.49 -14.13
C ARG A 8 12.40 13.42 -13.67
N ILE A 9 11.86 13.20 -12.47
CA ILE A 9 10.89 14.10 -11.84
C ILE A 9 11.19 14.18 -10.33
N THR A 10 11.23 15.39 -9.79
CA THR A 10 11.35 15.67 -8.35
C THR A 10 10.06 15.34 -7.60
N GLN A 11 10.12 15.17 -6.28
CA GLN A 11 9.03 14.71 -5.39
C GLN A 11 7.62 15.06 -5.86
N VAL A 12 6.75 14.04 -5.88
CA VAL A 12 5.33 14.18 -6.22
C VAL A 12 4.69 15.16 -5.22
N PRO A 13 4.24 16.35 -5.65
CA PRO A 13 3.58 17.29 -4.75
C PRO A 13 2.24 16.69 -4.33
N THR A 14 2.12 16.36 -3.04
CA THR A 14 0.88 15.92 -2.41
C THR A 14 0.26 17.09 -1.65
N LYS A 15 -1.07 17.24 -1.67
CA LYS A 15 -1.77 18.30 -0.95
C LYS A 15 -1.31 18.31 0.52
N LYS A 16 -0.85 19.46 1.01
CA LYS A 16 -0.57 19.65 2.44
C LYS A 16 -1.88 19.89 3.16
N LEU A 17 -2.09 19.18 4.26
CA LEU A 17 -3.26 19.28 5.11
C LEU A 17 -2.90 19.97 6.43
N THR A 18 -3.77 20.87 6.89
CA THR A 18 -3.59 21.48 8.21
C THR A 18 -3.93 20.49 9.32
N LEU A 19 -3.54 20.81 10.56
CA LEU A 19 -3.90 19.97 11.69
C LEU A 19 -5.43 19.92 11.89
N GLU A 20 -6.11 21.05 11.65
CA GLU A 20 -7.57 21.17 11.76
C GLU A 20 -8.29 20.27 10.75
N GLU A 21 -7.89 20.29 9.48
CA GLU A 21 -8.43 19.39 8.44
C GLU A 21 -8.24 17.92 8.83
N ILE A 22 -7.05 17.55 9.31
CA ILE A 22 -6.73 16.18 9.73
C ILE A 22 -7.55 15.75 10.94
N GLN A 23 -7.74 16.63 11.93
CA GLN A 23 -8.53 16.35 13.11
C GLN A 23 -10.01 16.20 12.77
N GLU A 24 -10.53 17.02 11.85
CA GLU A 24 -11.88 16.93 11.35
C GLU A 24 -12.13 15.56 10.69
N ASP A 25 -11.30 15.20 9.70
CA ASP A 25 -11.40 13.92 8.98
C ASP A 25 -11.24 12.71 9.93
N PHE A 26 -10.29 12.78 10.86
CA PHE A 26 -10.08 11.74 11.87
C PHE A 26 -11.31 11.56 12.77
N ASN A 27 -11.92 12.66 13.22
CA ASN A 27 -13.10 12.61 14.08
C ASN A 27 -14.33 12.09 13.34
N ILE A 28 -14.49 12.42 12.06
CA ILE A 28 -15.55 11.85 11.20
C ILE A 28 -15.38 10.33 11.11
N LEU A 29 -14.18 9.85 10.76
CA LEU A 29 -13.89 8.42 10.67
C LEU A 29 -14.11 7.71 12.01
N LYS A 30 -13.56 8.25 13.10
CA LYS A 30 -13.71 7.70 14.45
C LYS A 30 -15.17 7.63 14.85
N GLY A 31 -15.95 8.68 14.55
CA GLY A 31 -17.39 8.72 14.77
C GLY A 31 -18.08 7.58 14.06
N ALA A 32 -17.97 7.53 12.73
CA ALA A 32 -18.60 6.51 11.89
C ALA A 32 -18.26 5.07 12.32
N LEU A 33 -16.99 4.80 12.63
CA LEU A 33 -16.55 3.47 13.07
C LEU A 33 -17.01 3.12 14.49
N SER A 34 -17.25 4.11 15.35
CA SER A 34 -17.66 3.87 16.74
C SER A 34 -19.18 3.82 16.92
N SER A 35 -19.96 4.47 16.05
CA SER A 35 -21.43 4.52 16.14
C SER A 35 -22.12 3.50 15.25
N ASP A 36 -21.69 3.41 13.99
CA ASP A 36 -22.53 2.83 12.93
C ASP A 36 -21.89 1.61 12.27
N TYR A 37 -20.58 1.39 12.43
CA TYR A 37 -19.90 0.29 11.76
C TYR A 37 -20.21 -1.05 12.41
N PRO A 38 -20.88 -1.98 11.70
CA PRO A 38 -21.17 -3.30 12.24
C PRO A 38 -19.86 -4.05 12.52
N SER A 39 -19.81 -4.85 13.58
CA SER A 39 -18.68 -5.73 13.87
C SER A 39 -17.34 -5.04 14.17
N ALA A 40 -17.34 -3.75 14.53
CA ALA A 40 -16.12 -3.02 14.89
C ALA A 40 -15.30 -3.68 16.03
N ASP A 41 -15.94 -4.52 16.85
CA ASP A 41 -15.35 -5.29 17.95
C ASP A 41 -15.31 -6.82 17.71
N ARG A 42 -15.58 -7.27 16.49
CA ARG A 42 -15.66 -8.72 16.15
C ARG A 42 -14.32 -9.43 16.30
N TYR A 43 -13.24 -8.76 15.91
CA TYR A 43 -11.88 -9.33 15.93
C TYR A 43 -10.93 -8.57 16.87
N ILE A 44 -11.39 -7.47 17.46
CA ILE A 44 -10.58 -6.64 18.37
C ILE A 44 -11.44 -6.22 19.56
N SER A 45 -10.88 -6.28 20.77
CA SER A 45 -11.64 -5.88 21.96
C SER A 45 -11.90 -4.37 21.97
N LYS A 46 -13.02 -3.94 22.57
CA LYS A 46 -13.35 -2.53 22.75
C LYS A 46 -12.23 -1.73 23.45
N ASP A 47 -11.58 -2.32 24.43
CA ASP A 47 -10.46 -1.70 25.14
C ASP A 47 -9.23 -1.53 24.23
N SER A 48 -8.96 -2.53 23.39
CA SER A 48 -7.93 -2.45 22.35
C SER A 48 -8.25 -1.35 21.34
N VAL A 49 -9.48 -1.27 20.82
CA VAL A 49 -9.91 -0.19 19.90
C VAL A 49 -9.74 1.18 20.54
N ASN A 50 -10.21 1.37 21.79
CA ASN A 50 -10.05 2.62 22.52
C ASN A 50 -8.57 3.01 22.72
N SER A 51 -7.70 2.02 22.91
CA SER A 51 -6.26 2.23 23.06
C SER A 51 -5.61 2.63 21.73
N LEU A 52 -6.03 2.00 20.62
CA LEU A 52 -5.60 2.35 19.27
C LEU A 52 -6.06 3.76 18.89
N TRP A 53 -7.29 4.16 19.21
CA TRP A 53 -7.76 5.53 18.97
C TRP A 53 -6.84 6.57 19.62
N LYS A 54 -6.48 6.37 20.89
CA LYS A 54 -5.53 7.24 21.59
C LYS A 54 -4.15 7.22 20.95
N GLN A 55 -3.72 6.08 20.40
CA GLN A 55 -2.44 5.97 19.70
C GLN A 55 -2.43 6.74 18.39
N TRP A 56 -3.48 6.60 17.57
CA TRP A 56 -3.58 7.31 16.29
C TRP A 56 -3.79 8.81 16.48
N GLU A 57 -4.56 9.22 17.49
CA GLU A 57 -4.77 10.63 17.83
C GLU A 57 -3.45 11.35 18.20
N ARG A 58 -2.50 10.64 18.84
CA ARG A 58 -1.15 11.17 19.12
C ARG A 58 -0.29 11.36 17.87
N GLN A 59 -0.66 10.76 16.74
CA GLN A 59 0.08 10.91 15.48
C GLN A 59 -0.40 12.11 14.66
N LEU A 60 -1.53 12.74 15.03
CA LEU A 60 -2.12 13.86 14.30
C LEU A 60 -1.22 15.10 14.42
N LYS A 61 -0.82 15.60 13.25
CA LYS A 61 -0.01 16.81 13.03
C LYS A 61 -0.25 17.24 11.59
N SER A 62 0.06 18.48 11.23
CA SER A 62 0.07 18.85 9.81
C SER A 62 1.00 17.91 9.05
N MET A 63 0.47 17.31 7.99
CA MET A 63 1.16 16.37 7.12
C MET A 63 0.55 16.47 5.71
N ASP A 64 1.19 15.85 4.73
CA ASP A 64 0.54 15.72 3.43
C ASP A 64 -0.49 14.60 3.41
N GLU A 65 -1.38 14.69 2.43
CA GLU A 65 -2.40 13.70 2.12
C GLU A 65 -1.86 12.27 2.02
N ARG A 66 -0.68 12.06 1.44
CA ARG A 66 -0.06 10.73 1.34
C ARG A 66 0.28 10.18 2.72
N THR A 67 0.91 10.97 3.58
CA THR A 67 1.21 10.58 4.96
C THR A 67 -0.08 10.34 5.75
N PHE A 68 -1.10 11.18 5.56
CA PHE A 68 -2.38 11.00 6.22
C PHE A 68 -3.09 9.72 5.75
N PHE A 69 -3.09 9.43 4.45
CA PHE A 69 -3.64 8.19 3.90
C PHE A 69 -2.95 6.94 4.47
N GLN A 70 -1.63 6.97 4.69
CA GLN A 70 -0.94 5.87 5.38
C GLN A 70 -1.46 5.67 6.81
N LEU A 71 -1.77 6.75 7.54
CA LEU A 71 -2.38 6.66 8.87
C LEU A 71 -3.79 6.07 8.79
N ILE A 72 -4.62 6.48 7.83
CA ILE A 72 -5.94 5.89 7.59
C ILE A 72 -5.83 4.38 7.28
N GLY A 73 -4.83 3.97 6.49
CA GLY A 73 -4.52 2.56 6.24
C GLY A 73 -4.19 1.79 7.53
N GLN A 74 -3.40 2.36 8.43
CA GLN A 74 -3.14 1.75 9.75
C GLN A 74 -4.39 1.67 10.61
N ILE A 75 -5.25 2.70 10.58
CA ILE A 75 -6.51 2.74 11.33
C ILE A 75 -7.40 1.59 10.88
N THR A 76 -7.71 1.55 9.59
CA THR A 76 -8.60 0.55 8.98
C THR A 76 -8.06 -0.88 9.13
N HIS A 77 -6.75 -1.09 8.97
CA HIS A 77 -6.08 -2.36 9.24
C HIS A 77 -6.31 -2.86 10.68
N GLY A 78 -6.27 -1.96 11.67
CA GLY A 78 -6.44 -2.29 13.09
C GLY A 78 -7.82 -2.86 13.46
N PHE A 79 -8.82 -2.76 12.60
CA PHE A 79 -10.16 -3.32 12.82
C PHE A 79 -10.32 -4.75 12.31
N HIS A 80 -9.38 -5.24 11.52
CA HIS A 80 -9.41 -6.60 10.98
C HIS A 80 -10.64 -6.94 10.13
N ASP A 81 -11.10 -6.00 9.30
CA ASP A 81 -12.23 -6.19 8.38
C ASP A 81 -11.82 -5.97 6.91
N GLU A 82 -12.22 -6.86 6.01
CA GLU A 82 -11.91 -6.74 4.58
C GLU A 82 -12.69 -5.62 3.86
N HIS A 83 -13.77 -5.10 4.45
CA HIS A 83 -14.61 -4.08 3.84
C HIS A 83 -14.18 -2.66 4.21
N LEU A 84 -13.27 -2.48 5.16
CA LEU A 84 -12.68 -1.18 5.50
C LEU A 84 -11.55 -0.82 4.54
N ILE A 85 -11.92 -0.51 3.30
CA ILE A 85 -10.98 -0.19 2.23
C ILE A 85 -10.82 1.33 2.12
N PRO A 86 -9.68 1.90 2.55
CA PRO A 86 -9.45 3.33 2.38
C PRO A 86 -9.18 3.64 0.90
N ASN A 87 -9.76 4.73 0.41
CA ASN A 87 -9.52 5.24 -0.93
C ASN A 87 -8.73 6.55 -0.86
N ILE A 88 -7.64 6.63 -1.63
CA ILE A 88 -6.91 7.87 -1.81
C ILE A 88 -7.68 8.78 -2.76
N SER A 89 -7.46 10.09 -2.70
CA SER A 89 -8.19 11.04 -3.55
C SER A 89 -7.97 10.77 -5.04
N GLN A 90 -8.96 11.16 -5.84
CA GLN A 90 -8.83 11.09 -7.31
C GLN A 90 -7.68 11.96 -7.84
N ASP A 91 -7.32 13.02 -7.12
CA ASP A 91 -6.23 13.90 -7.52
C ASP A 91 -4.86 13.23 -7.39
N PHE A 92 -4.71 12.28 -6.46
CA PHE A 92 -3.53 11.40 -6.42
C PHE A 92 -3.36 10.61 -7.73
N PHE A 93 -4.46 10.09 -8.29
CA PHE A 93 -4.44 9.31 -9.53
C PHE A 93 -4.25 10.16 -10.80
N LYS A 94 -4.66 11.43 -10.78
CA LYS A 94 -4.51 12.35 -11.92
C LYS A 94 -3.07 12.84 -12.13
N ASN A 95 -2.14 12.47 -11.25
CA ASN A 95 -0.78 12.93 -11.35
C ASN A 95 -0.07 12.31 -12.57
N PRO A 96 0.32 13.11 -13.58
CA PRO A 96 0.99 12.60 -14.78
C PRO A 96 2.39 12.04 -14.50
N ASN A 97 2.95 12.33 -13.33
CA ASN A 97 4.28 11.91 -12.91
C ASN A 97 4.27 10.60 -12.11
N ARG A 98 3.09 10.07 -11.77
CA ARG A 98 2.97 8.80 -11.06
C ARG A 98 3.45 7.66 -11.96
N LYS A 99 4.32 6.81 -11.42
CA LYS A 99 4.86 5.68 -12.16
C LYS A 99 4.25 4.38 -11.65
N PHE A 100 3.46 3.74 -12.51
CA PHE A 100 3.03 2.38 -12.30
C PHE A 100 4.20 1.42 -12.52
N LEU A 101 4.29 0.37 -11.71
CA LEU A 101 5.19 -0.74 -11.96
C LEU A 101 4.86 -1.38 -13.31
N PRO A 102 5.85 -1.61 -14.20
CA PRO A 102 5.61 -2.17 -15.53
C PRO A 102 5.46 -3.71 -15.49
N PHE A 103 4.99 -4.24 -14.36
CA PHE A 103 4.78 -5.66 -14.10
C PHE A 103 3.78 -5.83 -12.96
N THR A 104 3.16 -7.00 -12.89
CA THR A 104 2.36 -7.44 -11.74
C THR A 104 3.10 -8.52 -10.98
N ILE A 105 2.64 -8.78 -9.76
CA ILE A 105 3.28 -9.74 -8.86
C ILE A 105 2.37 -10.91 -8.50
N SER A 106 3.01 -12.01 -8.11
CA SER A 106 2.42 -13.07 -7.30
C SER A 106 3.17 -13.17 -5.98
N VAL A 107 2.47 -13.45 -4.89
CA VAL A 107 3.02 -13.57 -3.54
C VAL A 107 2.91 -15.02 -3.09
N GLU A 108 4.07 -15.68 -2.92
CA GLU A 108 4.13 -17.07 -2.47
C GLU A 108 5.16 -17.21 -1.34
N GLN A 109 4.75 -17.77 -0.20
CA GLN A 109 5.64 -18.04 0.95
C GLN A 109 6.50 -16.81 1.36
N LYS A 110 5.90 -15.62 1.38
CA LYS A 110 6.57 -14.32 1.66
C LYS A 110 7.60 -13.86 0.61
N SER A 111 7.65 -14.53 -0.54
CA SER A 111 8.41 -14.09 -1.72
C SER A 111 7.50 -13.38 -2.71
N ILE A 112 8.09 -12.50 -3.51
CA ILE A 112 7.44 -11.87 -4.66
C ILE A 112 8.01 -12.46 -5.94
N TRP A 113 7.13 -12.84 -6.84
CA TRP A 113 7.44 -13.33 -8.17
C TRP A 113 6.78 -12.45 -9.22
N ILE A 114 7.42 -12.30 -10.37
CA ILE A 114 6.83 -11.61 -11.50
C ILE A 114 5.71 -12.45 -12.12
N ALA A 115 4.48 -11.95 -12.12
CA ALA A 115 3.32 -12.64 -12.68
C ALA A 115 3.08 -12.27 -14.15
N THR A 116 3.06 -10.98 -14.47
CA THR A 116 3.00 -10.45 -15.84
C THR A 116 3.95 -9.28 -16.00
N VAL A 117 4.42 -9.04 -17.22
CA VAL A 117 5.36 -7.97 -17.55
C VAL A 117 4.82 -7.19 -18.74
N HIS A 118 4.94 -5.87 -18.71
CA HIS A 118 4.58 -5.03 -19.85
C HIS A 118 5.48 -5.37 -21.06
N PRO A 119 4.93 -5.52 -22.29
CA PRO A 119 5.70 -5.97 -23.46
C PRO A 119 6.95 -5.15 -23.83
N SER A 120 7.03 -3.89 -23.40
CA SER A 120 8.20 -3.04 -23.62
C SER A 120 9.42 -3.41 -22.76
N ILE A 121 9.24 -4.20 -21.71
CA ILE A 121 10.29 -4.61 -20.79
C ILE A 121 10.90 -5.94 -21.27
N LYS A 122 12.16 -5.92 -21.70
CA LYS A 122 12.83 -7.09 -22.30
C LYS A 122 13.64 -7.96 -21.34
N ASN A 123 14.03 -7.42 -20.18
CA ASN A 123 14.98 -8.06 -19.26
C ASN A 123 14.34 -8.63 -17.98
N LEU A 124 13.02 -8.55 -17.89
CA LEU A 124 12.20 -9.13 -16.82
C LEU A 124 11.27 -10.15 -17.47
N LYS A 125 11.14 -11.33 -16.87
CA LYS A 125 10.21 -12.35 -17.35
C LYS A 125 9.33 -12.84 -16.20
N LYS A 126 8.17 -13.40 -16.59
CA LYS A 126 7.32 -14.15 -15.66
C LYS A 126 8.14 -15.23 -14.95
N GLY A 127 7.96 -15.36 -13.65
CA GLY A 127 8.70 -16.31 -12.81
C GLY A 127 10.04 -15.81 -12.27
N ASP A 128 10.48 -14.59 -12.61
CA ASP A 128 11.62 -14.00 -11.92
C ASP A 128 11.23 -13.70 -10.45
N GLN A 129 12.06 -14.11 -9.48
CA GLN A 129 11.89 -13.78 -8.07
C GLN A 129 12.45 -12.39 -7.80
N ILE A 130 11.69 -11.52 -7.14
CA ILE A 130 12.17 -10.21 -6.69
C ILE A 130 12.74 -10.34 -5.27
N LEU A 131 13.99 -9.94 -5.09
CA LEU A 131 14.63 -9.85 -3.77
C LEU A 131 14.50 -8.46 -3.15
N SER A 132 14.63 -7.42 -3.99
CA SER A 132 14.48 -6.03 -3.56
C SER A 132 14.05 -5.11 -4.70
N ILE A 133 13.36 -4.03 -4.32
CA ILE A 133 12.97 -2.93 -5.21
C ILE A 133 13.55 -1.64 -4.61
N ASN A 134 14.36 -0.90 -5.37
CA ASN A 134 15.03 0.33 -4.93
C ASN A 134 15.81 0.13 -3.62
N ALA A 135 16.57 -0.97 -3.54
CA ALA A 135 17.33 -1.39 -2.35
C ALA A 135 16.50 -1.76 -1.11
N HIS A 136 15.17 -1.70 -1.16
CA HIS A 136 14.31 -2.19 -0.08
C HIS A 136 14.04 -3.70 -0.26
N PRO A 137 14.37 -4.55 0.73
CA PRO A 137 14.04 -5.97 0.69
C PRO A 137 12.55 -6.19 0.52
N VAL A 138 12.17 -7.16 -0.30
CA VAL A 138 10.77 -7.51 -0.54
C VAL A 138 10.03 -7.89 0.74
N SER A 139 10.71 -8.55 1.68
CA SER A 139 10.13 -8.88 3.00
C SER A 139 9.70 -7.63 3.76
N THR A 140 10.48 -6.55 3.68
CA THR A 140 10.16 -5.27 4.33
C THR A 140 9.00 -4.59 3.62
N ILE A 141 9.04 -4.55 2.28
CA ILE A 141 7.96 -3.98 1.45
C ILE A 141 6.63 -4.67 1.77
N LEU A 142 6.59 -6.00 1.73
CA LEU A 142 5.38 -6.77 2.03
C LEU A 142 4.88 -6.52 3.45
N SER A 143 5.79 -6.48 4.44
CA SER A 143 5.40 -6.23 5.83
C SER A 143 4.76 -4.87 6.01
N GLU A 144 5.31 -3.82 5.39
CA GLU A 144 4.80 -2.46 5.52
C GLU A 144 3.49 -2.25 4.76
N ILE A 145 3.35 -2.85 3.57
CA ILE A 145 2.10 -2.80 2.82
C ILE A 145 1.00 -3.53 3.60
N LYS A 146 1.28 -4.76 4.06
CA LYS A 146 0.29 -5.58 4.79
C LYS A 146 -0.16 -4.95 6.10
N SER A 147 0.68 -4.16 6.77
CA SER A 147 0.30 -3.46 8.01
C SER A 147 -0.62 -2.25 7.80
N ARG A 148 -1.05 -1.99 6.55
CA ARG A 148 -1.91 -0.87 6.15
C ARG A 148 -3.05 -1.31 5.23
N MET A 149 -3.12 -2.60 4.93
CA MET A 149 -4.16 -3.19 4.10
C MET A 149 -5.25 -3.83 4.96
N HIS A 150 -6.47 -3.77 4.45
CA HIS A 150 -7.61 -4.51 4.97
C HIS A 150 -7.37 -6.01 4.86
N HIS A 151 -7.98 -6.78 5.77
CA HIS A 151 -7.95 -8.23 5.79
C HIS A 151 -9.16 -8.77 6.55
N ASP A 152 -9.60 -9.99 6.20
CA ASP A 152 -10.65 -10.70 6.91
C ASP A 152 -10.08 -11.37 8.17
N GLY A 153 -10.28 -10.73 9.32
CA GLY A 153 -9.82 -11.23 10.61
C GLY A 153 -8.30 -11.37 10.69
N TYR A 154 -7.83 -12.60 10.85
CA TYR A 154 -6.40 -12.94 10.97
C TYR A 154 -5.87 -13.73 9.78
N ILE A 155 -6.65 -13.84 8.69
CA ILE A 155 -6.26 -14.58 7.49
C ILE A 155 -5.31 -13.73 6.66
N THR A 156 -4.09 -14.24 6.42
CA THR A 156 -3.07 -13.51 5.65
C THR A 156 -3.16 -13.73 4.15
N THR A 157 -3.72 -14.86 3.72
CA THR A 157 -3.80 -15.25 2.30
C THR A 157 -4.71 -14.32 1.50
N PHE A 158 -5.74 -13.77 2.13
CA PHE A 158 -6.66 -12.82 1.48
C PHE A 158 -5.96 -11.49 1.14
N ALA A 159 -5.18 -10.95 2.08
CA ALA A 159 -4.37 -9.76 1.85
C ALA A 159 -3.30 -10.00 0.76
N GLU A 160 -2.69 -11.18 0.74
CA GLU A 160 -1.75 -11.58 -0.32
C GLU A 160 -2.41 -11.57 -1.69
N ARG A 161 -3.61 -12.15 -1.82
CA ARG A 161 -4.37 -12.11 -3.07
C ARG A 161 -4.70 -10.70 -3.54
N HIS A 162 -4.97 -9.76 -2.62
CA HIS A 162 -5.23 -8.37 -2.99
C HIS A 162 -4.00 -7.66 -3.58
N LEU A 163 -2.79 -8.09 -3.22
CA LEU A 163 -1.56 -7.57 -3.81
C LEU A 163 -1.33 -8.07 -5.25
N GLU A 164 -1.86 -9.26 -5.55
CA GLU A 164 -1.79 -9.85 -6.89
C GLU A 164 -2.81 -9.19 -7.83
N ASP A 165 -2.65 -9.41 -9.13
CA ASP A 165 -3.63 -9.02 -10.15
C ASP A 165 -4.84 -9.99 -10.12
N PHE A 166 -5.61 -9.94 -9.04
CA PHE A 166 -6.55 -11.00 -8.66
C PHE A 166 -8.02 -10.70 -8.95
N SER A 167 -8.43 -9.44 -9.14
CA SER A 167 -9.86 -9.12 -9.24
C SER A 167 -10.22 -8.29 -10.48
N PRO A 168 -11.22 -8.71 -11.28
CA PRO A 168 -11.77 -7.91 -12.37
C PRO A 168 -12.55 -6.67 -11.89
N THR A 169 -12.83 -6.56 -10.58
CA THR A 169 -13.52 -5.39 -9.98
C THR A 169 -12.56 -4.40 -9.35
N GLN A 170 -11.27 -4.73 -9.24
CA GLN A 170 -10.27 -3.79 -8.73
C GLN A 170 -9.87 -2.83 -9.84
N SER A 171 -10.08 -1.53 -9.59
CA SER A 171 -9.73 -0.46 -10.53
C SER A 171 -8.21 -0.24 -10.67
N PHE A 172 -7.42 -0.84 -9.77
CA PHE A 172 -5.96 -0.74 -9.71
C PHE A 172 -5.37 -1.91 -8.90
N ASN A 173 -4.11 -2.25 -9.16
CA ASN A 173 -3.36 -3.24 -8.39
C ASN A 173 -2.91 -2.64 -7.03
N TYR A 174 -3.21 -3.31 -5.91
CA TYR A 174 -2.88 -2.78 -4.58
C TYR A 174 -1.39 -2.78 -4.26
N PHE A 175 -0.61 -3.73 -4.80
CA PHE A 175 0.84 -3.70 -4.60
C PHE A 175 1.44 -2.44 -5.21
N ASP A 176 1.06 -2.13 -6.45
CA ASP A 176 1.49 -0.91 -7.13
C ASP A 176 1.04 0.37 -6.39
N LEU A 177 -0.23 0.43 -5.96
CA LEU A 177 -0.73 1.57 -5.19
C LEU A 177 0.04 1.78 -3.89
N TRP A 178 0.16 0.74 -3.06
CA TRP A 178 0.80 0.86 -1.75
C TRP A 178 2.32 1.00 -1.86
N TYR A 179 2.95 0.37 -2.84
CA TYR A 179 4.36 0.60 -3.15
C TYR A 179 4.59 2.07 -3.51
N SER A 180 3.75 2.64 -4.38
CA SER A 180 3.77 4.07 -4.71
C SER A 180 3.65 4.92 -3.44
N ILE A 181 2.66 4.62 -2.59
CA ILE A 181 2.37 5.40 -1.38
C ILE A 181 3.47 5.28 -0.31
N LEU A 182 4.25 4.20 -0.26
CA LEU A 182 5.29 4.02 0.76
C LEU A 182 6.68 4.39 0.28
N TYR A 183 7.01 4.05 -0.97
CA TYR A 183 8.38 4.04 -1.48
C TYR A 183 8.60 4.91 -2.71
N GLU A 184 7.55 5.41 -3.38
CA GLU A 184 7.75 6.33 -4.50
C GLU A 184 8.23 7.68 -3.96
N ASP A 185 9.53 7.81 -3.88
CA ASP A 185 10.22 9.02 -3.51
C ASP A 185 10.95 9.53 -4.75
N ALA A 186 10.23 10.16 -5.67
CA ALA A 186 10.79 10.83 -6.85
C ALA A 186 11.81 10.02 -7.68
N ALA A 187 11.86 8.70 -7.52
CA ALA A 187 12.96 7.92 -8.04
C ALA A 187 12.75 7.79 -9.55
N ALA A 188 13.72 8.30 -10.31
CA ALA A 188 13.65 8.28 -11.77
C ALA A 188 13.58 6.85 -12.35
N HIS A 189 13.99 5.84 -11.58
CA HIS A 189 14.19 4.45 -12.01
C HIS A 189 13.77 3.46 -10.92
N PHE A 190 13.12 2.36 -11.31
CA PHE A 190 13.02 1.17 -10.46
C PHE A 190 14.29 0.32 -10.63
N GLN A 191 14.92 -0.01 -9.52
CA GLN A 191 16.06 -0.92 -9.47
C GLN A 191 15.60 -2.25 -8.88
N LEU A 192 15.66 -3.32 -9.69
CA LEU A 192 15.30 -4.66 -9.24
C LEU A 192 16.56 -5.49 -9.00
N ASN A 193 16.59 -6.15 -7.85
CA ASN A 193 17.45 -7.29 -7.62
C ASN A 193 16.60 -8.56 -7.72
N ILE A 194 16.94 -9.45 -8.63
CA ILE A 194 16.14 -10.63 -8.96
C ILE A 194 16.99 -11.90 -8.97
N ILE A 195 16.36 -13.03 -8.67
CA ILE A 195 16.88 -14.37 -8.96
C ILE A 195 16.00 -14.94 -10.07
N ARG A 196 16.63 -15.60 -11.04
CA ARG A 196 15.90 -16.31 -12.09
C ARG A 196 15.94 -17.80 -11.78
N GLU A 197 14.79 -18.46 -11.92
CA GLU A 197 14.67 -19.90 -11.66
C GLU A 197 15.60 -20.75 -12.55
N ASP A 198 16.07 -20.20 -13.68
CA ASP A 198 17.00 -20.85 -14.62
C ASP A 198 18.48 -20.53 -14.39
N GLN A 199 18.85 -19.86 -13.30
CA GLN A 199 20.26 -19.61 -12.96
C GLN A 199 20.61 -20.22 -11.59
N PRO A 200 21.49 -21.24 -11.55
CA PRO A 200 21.92 -21.89 -10.31
C PRO A 200 22.79 -20.99 -9.42
#